data_AF-A0A965KBY3-F1
#
_entry.id   AF-A0A965KBY3-F1
#
_cell.length_a   1.000
_cell.length_b   1.000
_cell.length_c   1.000
_cell.angle_alpha   90.00
_cell.angle_beta   90.00
_cell.angle_gamma   90.00
#
_symmetry.space_group_name_H-M   'P 1'
#
loop_
_entity.id
_entity.type
_entity.pdbx_description
1 polymer ?
#
loop_
_entity_poly.entity_id
_entity_poly.type
_entity_poly.pdbx_seq_one_letter_code
_entity_poly.pdbx_strand_id
1 'polypeptide(L)' 'TLSFGPKSGEEDITIKVGEEAIPGSWASVVTWTPDPEAPYYCVEPWMGPPNSPEHKNGLRFAEPGQVDTFVTEVSLM' A
#
# COMPACT_ATOMS: atom_id res chain seq x y z
N THR A 1 5.98 -7.95 0.21
CA THR A 1 4.97 -8.19 1.26
C THR A 1 5.37 -7.46 2.51
N LEU A 2 4.40 -6.89 3.22
CA LEU A 2 4.56 -6.24 4.52
C LEU A 2 3.71 -7.01 5.54
N SER A 3 4.20 -7.17 6.77
CA SER A 3 3.45 -7.75 7.90
C SER A 3 3.26 -6.69 8.97
N PHE A 4 2.09 -6.64 9.59
CA PHE A 4 1.77 -5.75 10.69
C PHE A 4 0.72 -6.36 11.61
N GLY A 5 0.73 -5.93 12.86
CA GLY A 5 -0.13 -6.48 13.90
C GLY A 5 0.37 -6.11 15.29
N PRO A 6 -0.21 -6.71 16.34
CA PRO A 6 0.32 -6.59 17.70
C PRO A 6 1.79 -7.02 17.77
N LYS A 7 2.57 -6.41 18.68
CA LYS A 7 3.99 -6.77 18.86
C LYS A 7 4.24 -8.25 19.21
N SER A 8 3.23 -8.95 19.71
CA SER A 8 3.28 -10.39 19.98
C SER A 8 3.32 -11.23 18.72
N GLY A 9 2.88 -10.70 17.57
CA GLY A 9 2.80 -11.42 16.30
C GLY A 9 1.64 -12.42 16.20
N GLU A 10 0.74 -12.44 17.17
CA GLU A 10 -0.38 -13.41 17.24
C GLU A 10 -1.46 -13.15 16.19
N GLU A 11 -1.60 -11.90 15.74
CA GLU A 11 -2.63 -11.46 14.78
C GLU A 11 -1.99 -10.69 13.63
N ASP A 12 -0.89 -11.22 13.11
CA ASP A 12 -0.20 -10.62 11.97
C ASP A 12 -1.06 -10.70 10.71
N ILE A 13 -1.28 -9.53 10.11
CA ILE A 13 -1.91 -9.37 8.80
C ILE A 13 -0.81 -9.05 7.80
N THR A 14 -0.86 -9.68 6.63
CA THR A 14 0.04 -9.32 5.54
C THR A 14 -0.69 -8.58 4.43
N ILE A 15 0.05 -7.64 3.84
CA ILE A 15 -0.34 -7.00 2.58
C ILE A 15 0.76 -7.24 1.55
N LYS A 16 0.38 -7.72 0.38
CA LYS A 16 1.23 -7.75 -0.82
C LYS A 16 0.75 -6.67 -1.79
N VAL A 17 1.68 -5.87 -2.31
CA VAL A 17 1.42 -4.84 -3.32
C VAL A 17 2.07 -5.28 -4.63
N GLY A 18 1.25 -5.49 -5.65
CA GLY A 18 1.67 -6.07 -6.92
C GLY A 18 1.86 -7.59 -6.86
N GLU A 19 2.03 -8.19 -8.03
CA GLU A 19 2.20 -9.64 -8.17
C GLU A 19 3.67 -10.07 -8.14
N GLU A 20 4.57 -9.14 -8.49
CA GLU A 20 6.01 -9.33 -8.57
C GLU A 20 6.67 -9.56 -7.20
N ALA A 21 7.84 -10.21 -7.21
CA ALA A 21 8.63 -10.47 -6.01
C ALA A 21 9.17 -9.17 -5.38
N ILE A 22 9.53 -8.20 -6.23
CA ILE A 22 9.98 -6.87 -5.82
C ILE A 22 8.90 -5.87 -6.26
N PRO A 23 8.23 -5.16 -5.32
CA PRO A 23 7.26 -4.16 -5.69
C PRO A 23 7.93 -3.01 -6.45
N GLY A 24 7.15 -2.28 -7.27
CA GLY A 24 7.66 -1.12 -7.99
C GLY A 24 8.33 -0.11 -7.04
N SER A 25 9.39 0.55 -7.50
CA SER A 25 10.24 1.44 -6.66
C SER A 25 9.50 2.58 -5.97
N TRP A 26 8.30 2.93 -6.44
CA TRP A 26 7.45 3.98 -5.88
C TRP A 26 6.20 3.45 -5.18
N ALA A 27 6.01 2.13 -5.13
CA ALA A 27 4.93 1.53 -4.36
C ALA A 27 5.07 1.97 -2.91
N SER A 28 4.00 2.52 -2.36
CA SER A 28 3.99 3.14 -1.03
C SER A 28 2.92 2.46 -0.18
N VAL A 29 3.16 2.32 1.11
CA VAL A 29 2.14 1.90 2.08
C VAL A 29 2.11 2.93 3.20
N VAL A 30 0.94 3.48 3.45
CA VAL A 30 0.72 4.54 4.44
C VAL A 30 -0.17 4.02 5.54
N THR A 31 0.07 4.45 6.77
CA THR A 31 -0.81 4.16 7.92
C THR A 31 -1.47 5.45 8.40
N TRP A 32 -2.76 5.38 8.74
CA TRP A 32 -3.49 6.52 9.27
C TRP A 32 -4.46 6.10 10.38
N THR A 33 -4.60 6.93 11.39
CA THR A 33 -5.64 6.82 12.42
C THR A 33 -6.19 8.22 12.68
N PRO A 34 -7.50 8.41 12.98
CA PRO A 34 -8.03 9.74 13.27
C PRO A 34 -7.43 10.34 14.55
N ASP A 35 -7.15 9.50 15.55
CA ASP A 35 -6.58 9.89 16.84
C ASP A 35 -5.95 8.67 17.56
N PRO A 36 -5.17 8.86 18.65
CA PRO A 36 -4.53 7.77 19.39
C PRO A 36 -5.49 6.79 20.10
N GLU A 37 -6.74 7.17 20.30
CA GLU A 37 -7.76 6.43 21.05
C GLU A 37 -8.73 5.68 20.12
N ALA A 38 -8.60 5.89 18.80
CA ALA A 38 -9.41 5.24 17.79
C ALA A 38 -9.27 3.71 17.87
N PRO A 39 -10.39 2.96 17.76
CA PRO A 39 -10.37 1.50 17.81
C PRO A 39 -9.92 0.88 16.47
N TYR A 40 -9.40 1.68 15.54
CA TYR A 40 -8.99 1.25 14.21
C TYR A 40 -7.88 2.14 13.66
N TYR A 41 -7.18 1.63 12.67
CA TYR A 41 -6.27 2.37 11.80
C TYR A 41 -6.36 1.81 10.38
N CYS A 42 -6.02 2.64 9.40
CA CYS A 42 -5.93 2.27 8.00
C CYS A 42 -4.51 1.80 7.67
N VAL A 43 -4.41 0.80 6.78
CA VAL A 43 -3.18 0.46 6.07
C VAL A 43 -3.46 0.56 4.59
N GLU A 44 -2.78 1.49 3.92
CA GLU A 44 -3.20 2.01 2.64
C GLU A 44 -2.12 1.76 1.58
N PRO A 45 -2.27 0.73 0.72
CA PRO A 45 -1.37 0.49 -0.39
C PRO A 45 -1.64 1.47 -1.53
N TRP A 46 -0.64 2.26 -1.90
CA TRP A 46 -0.73 3.29 -2.91
C TRP A 46 0.21 2.99 -4.09
N MET A 47 -0.23 3.41 -5.29
CA MET A 47 0.53 3.25 -6.53
C MET A 47 1.79 4.13 -6.61
N GLY A 48 1.80 5.23 -5.88
CA GLY A 48 2.87 6.21 -5.76
C GLY A 48 2.78 6.96 -4.43
N PRO A 49 3.83 7.69 -4.02
CA PRO A 49 3.85 8.43 -2.76
C PRO A 49 2.89 9.64 -2.76
N PRO A 50 2.58 10.20 -1.58
CA PRO A 50 1.88 11.47 -1.48
C PRO A 50 2.53 12.56 -2.33
N ASN A 51 1.72 13.38 -2.98
CA ASN A 51 2.16 14.50 -3.83
C ASN A 51 2.95 14.10 -5.10
N SER A 52 2.80 12.85 -5.59
CA SER A 52 3.36 12.36 -6.86
C SER A 52 3.22 13.31 -8.06
N PRO A 53 2.07 13.97 -8.29
CA PRO A 53 1.92 14.90 -9.41
C PRO A 53 2.83 16.12 -9.34
N GLU A 54 3.24 16.58 -8.16
CA GLU A 54 4.08 17.78 -8.02
C GLU A 54 5.55 17.43 -8.19
N HIS A 55 6.05 16.47 -7.40
CA HIS A 55 7.47 16.10 -7.42
C HIS A 55 7.83 15.12 -8.55
N LYS A 56 6.86 14.72 -9.38
CA LYS A 56 7.01 13.89 -10.60
C LYS A 56 7.62 12.50 -10.37
N ASN A 57 7.58 11.98 -9.14
CA ASN A 57 8.06 10.64 -8.82
C ASN A 57 6.88 9.70 -8.57
N GLY A 58 6.95 8.46 -9.06
CA GLY A 58 5.88 7.47 -8.91
C GLY A 58 4.58 7.79 -9.67
N LEU A 59 4.60 8.80 -10.53
CA LEU A 59 3.46 9.16 -11.38
C LEU A 59 3.25 8.09 -12.45
N ARG A 60 2.01 7.65 -12.64
CA ARG A 60 1.62 6.68 -13.67
C ARG A 60 0.58 7.31 -14.60
N PHE A 61 0.69 7.01 -15.90
CA PHE A 61 -0.24 7.47 -16.92
C PHE A 61 -0.69 6.27 -17.75
N ALA A 62 -2.01 6.08 -17.85
CA ALA A 62 -2.58 5.17 -18.83
C ALA A 62 -2.84 5.96 -20.13
N GLU A 63 -2.22 5.53 -21.22
CA GLU A 63 -2.42 6.12 -22.54
C GLU A 63 -3.85 5.91 -23.06
N PRO A 64 -4.32 6.70 -24.06
CA PRO A 64 -5.65 6.53 -24.63
C PRO A 64 -5.94 5.08 -25.05
N GLY A 65 -6.98 4.49 -24.48
CA GLY A 65 -7.41 3.11 -24.75
C GLY A 65 -6.63 2.03 -23.99
N GLN A 66 -5.67 2.39 -23.13
CA GLN A 66 -4.94 1.46 -22.27
C GLN A 66 -5.60 1.32 -20.89
N VAL A 67 -5.35 0.18 -20.25
CA VAL A 67 -5.77 -0.14 -18.88
C VAL A 67 -4.56 -0.64 -18.12
N ASP A 68 -4.32 -0.06 -16.94
CA ASP A 68 -3.35 -0.58 -15.97
C ASP A 68 -4.07 -1.27 -14.82
N THR A 69 -3.41 -2.28 -14.25
CA THR A 69 -3.94 -3.05 -13.11
C THR A 69 -3.12 -2.77 -11.86
N PHE A 70 -3.79 -2.57 -10.74
CA PHE A 70 -3.18 -2.49 -9.41
C PHE A 70 -3.73 -3.62 -8.55
N VAL A 71 -2.87 -4.60 -8.24
CA VAL A 71 -3.23 -5.79 -7.46
C VAL A 71 -2.75 -5.62 -6.03
N THR A 72 -3.64 -5.93 -5.09
CA THR A 72 -3.31 -6.04 -3.66
C THR A 72 -3.88 -7.34 -3.11
N GLU A 73 -3.10 -7.98 -2.24
CA GLU A 73 -3.53 -9.17 -1.51
C GLU A 73 -3.49 -8.88 -0.01
N VAL A 74 -4.51 -9.32 0.71
CA VAL A 74 -4.58 -9.26 2.17
C VAL A 74 -4.78 -10.68 2.68
N SER A 75 -3.95 -11.10 3.62
CA SER A 75 -4.05 -12.43 4.21
C SER A 75 -3.74 -12.43 5.70
N LEU A 76 -4.32 -13.41 6.41
CA LEU A 76 -3.97 -13.76 7.78
C LEU A 76 -2.86 -14.80 7.72
N MET A 77 -1.81 -14.64 8.54
CA MET A 77 -0.78 -15.67 8.73
C MET A 77 -1.13 -16.63 9.87
#